data_AF-A0A960GA45-F1
#
_entry.id   AF-A0A960GA45-F1
#
_cell.length_a   1.000
_cell.length_b   1.000
_cell.length_c   1.000
_cell.angle_alpha   90.00
_cell.angle_beta   90.00
_cell.angle_gamma   90.00
#
_symmetry.space_group_name_H-M   'P 1'
#
loop_
_entity.id
_entity.type
_entity.pdbx_description
1 polymer ?
#
loop_
_entity_poly.entity_id
_entity_poly.type
_entity_poly.pdbx_seq_one_letter_code
_entity_poly.pdbx_strand_id
1 'polypeptide(L)'
;VTFPGGAHDRDDHDAIATALREAREEVGLDPESVHVVATLPRFALPDSGFLVTPVLAWSNSPSLSAPANISEVSAVRFVPLIDLIARTPSPRDPSIDARPPLKPRRHAELRASLAPMTRTLIDLAAFWVLPALDGAPNASR
;
A
#
# COMPACT_ATOMS: atom_id res chain seq x y z
N VAL A 1 -9.47 6.43 2.50
CA VAL A 1 -8.48 5.55 3.17
C VAL A 1 -7.15 5.81 2.50
N THR A 2 -6.13 6.13 3.28
CA THR A 2 -4.78 6.43 2.80
C THR A 2 -3.76 5.63 3.64
N PHE A 3 -2.52 5.55 3.16
CA PHE A 3 -1.40 5.17 4.00
C PHE A 3 -1.00 6.34 4.91
N PRO A 4 -0.31 6.08 6.03
CA PRO A 4 0.22 7.15 6.86
C PRO A 4 1.19 8.04 6.09
N GLY A 5 1.17 9.34 6.38
CA GLY A 5 2.07 10.29 5.73
C GLY A 5 1.54 11.71 5.69
N GLY A 6 2.45 12.65 5.44
CA GLY A 6 2.16 14.08 5.46
C GLY A 6 3.23 14.90 4.75
N ALA A 7 3.26 16.19 5.06
CA ALA A 7 4.22 17.12 4.49
C ALA A 7 5.59 16.99 5.15
N HIS A 8 6.65 17.25 4.39
CA HIS A 8 8.01 17.31 4.92
C HIS A 8 8.14 18.49 5.89
N ASP A 9 8.60 18.23 7.12
CA ASP A 9 8.93 19.25 8.10
C ASP A 9 10.41 19.65 7.99
N ARG A 10 10.79 20.84 8.45
CA ARG A 10 12.16 21.36 8.42
C ARG A 10 13.16 20.49 9.17
N ASP A 11 12.69 19.74 10.16
CA ASP A 11 13.50 18.83 10.97
C ASP A 11 13.61 17.43 10.34
N ASP A 12 12.84 17.14 9.30
CA ASP A 12 12.99 15.90 8.53
C ASP A 12 14.24 16.02 7.63
N HIS A 13 15.13 15.04 7.70
CA HIS A 13 16.35 15.04 6.88
C HIS A 13 16.12 14.49 5.47
N ASP A 14 15.10 13.65 5.30
CA ASP A 14 14.70 13.08 4.02
C ASP A 14 13.24 12.57 4.05
N ALA A 15 12.79 11.97 2.94
CA ALA A 15 11.44 11.42 2.81
C ALA A 15 11.18 10.20 3.73
N ILE A 16 12.22 9.47 4.14
CA ILE A 16 12.09 8.35 5.07
C ILE A 16 11.80 8.90 6.47
N ALA A 17 12.52 9.93 6.88
CA ALA A 17 12.30 10.64 8.14
C ALA A 17 10.86 11.16 8.24
N THR A 18 10.40 11.85 7.20
CA THR A 18 9.01 12.33 7.10
C THR A 18 8.02 11.17 7.25
N ALA A 19 8.17 10.10 6.47
CA ALA A 19 7.22 8.98 6.50
C ALA A 19 7.17 8.29 7.87
N LEU A 20 8.32 8.11 8.54
CA LEU A 20 8.38 7.47 9.86
C LEU A 20 7.83 8.38 10.97
N ARG A 21 8.09 9.68 10.91
CA ARG A 21 7.52 10.67 11.84
C ARG A 21 6.00 10.68 11.72
N GLU A 22 5.47 10.82 10.51
CA GLU A 22 4.03 10.83 10.26
C GLU A 22 3.36 9.51 10.67
N ALA A 23 3.97 8.36 10.35
CA ALA A 23 3.46 7.07 10.81
C ALA A 23 3.45 6.94 12.35
N ARG A 24 4.43 7.52 13.03
CA ARG A 24 4.46 7.58 14.49
C ARG A 24 3.34 8.47 15.03
N GLU A 25 3.12 9.65 14.45
CA GLU A 25 2.11 10.62 14.90
C GLU A 25 0.68 10.09 14.65
N GLU A 26 0.41 9.57 13.46
CA GLU A 26 -0.93 9.16 13.04
C GLU A 26 -1.34 7.80 13.63
N VAL A 27 -0.47 6.79 13.50
CA VAL A 27 -0.80 5.39 13.83
C VAL A 27 0.01 4.82 15.00
N GLY A 28 0.89 5.62 15.61
CA GLY A 28 1.66 5.21 16.77
C GLY A 28 2.73 4.17 16.44
N LEU A 29 3.24 4.18 15.21
CA LEU A 29 4.31 3.27 14.79
C LEU A 29 5.58 3.60 15.55
N ASP A 30 6.18 2.59 16.17
CA ASP A 30 7.56 2.67 16.65
C ASP A 30 8.51 2.52 15.44
N PRO A 31 9.30 3.55 15.08
CA PRO A 31 10.21 3.48 13.93
C PRO A 31 11.25 2.36 14.05
N GLU A 32 11.64 1.98 15.26
CA GLU A 32 12.62 0.90 15.50
C GLU A 32 12.00 -0.49 15.30
N SER A 33 10.67 -0.59 15.25
CA SER A 33 9.96 -1.84 15.01
C SER A 33 9.87 -2.22 13.54
N VAL A 34 10.35 -1.36 12.63
CA VAL A 34 10.30 -1.57 11.17
C VAL A 34 11.66 -1.41 10.53
N HIS A 35 11.87 -2.12 9.43
CA HIS A 35 13.04 -1.99 8.58
C HIS A 35 12.62 -1.33 7.29
N VAL A 36 13.20 -0.16 6.99
CA VAL A 36 12.96 0.51 5.70
C VAL A 36 13.62 -0.31 4.60
N VAL A 37 12.82 -0.70 3.62
CA VAL A 37 13.25 -1.55 2.50
C VAL A 37 13.67 -0.70 1.31
N ALA A 38 12.84 0.29 0.94
CA ALA A 38 13.08 1.14 -0.20
C ALA A 38 12.23 2.41 -0.18
N THR A 39 12.70 3.45 -0.87
CA THR A 39 11.84 4.52 -1.40
C THR A 39 11.36 4.13 -2.79
N LEU A 40 10.08 4.31 -3.07
CA LEU A 40 9.48 3.99 -4.37
C LEU A 40 9.48 5.22 -5.29
N PRO A 41 9.27 5.06 -6.61
CA PRO A 41 9.20 6.18 -7.53
C PRO A 41 8.18 7.22 -7.09
N ARG A 42 8.58 8.50 -7.19
CA ARG A 42 7.73 9.63 -6.82
C ARG A 42 6.57 9.77 -7.80
N PHE A 43 5.42 10.22 -7.31
CA PHE A 43 4.30 10.58 -8.17
C PHE A 43 3.60 11.84 -7.66
N ALA A 44 3.03 12.61 -8.59
CA ALA A 44 2.25 13.78 -8.24
C ALA A 44 0.83 13.36 -7.86
N LEU A 45 0.30 13.91 -6.77
CA LEU A 45 -1.11 13.82 -6.44
C LEU A 45 -1.88 14.89 -7.24
N PRO A 46 -2.82 14.52 -8.12
CA PRO A 46 -3.60 15.47 -8.90
C PRO A 46 -4.24 16.53 -8.02
N ASP A 47 -4.28 17.78 -8.51
CA ASP A 47 -4.95 18.93 -7.89
C ASP A 47 -4.50 19.33 -6.47
N SER A 48 -3.48 18.67 -5.94
CA SER A 48 -2.96 18.92 -4.58
C SER A 48 -1.65 19.72 -4.56
N GLY A 49 -0.88 19.70 -5.65
CA GLY A 49 0.48 20.26 -5.72
C GLY A 49 1.55 19.41 -5.02
N PHE A 50 1.20 18.28 -4.41
CA PHE A 50 2.16 17.41 -3.72
C PHE A 50 2.85 16.44 -4.68
N LEU A 51 4.18 16.36 -4.56
CA LEU A 51 5.01 15.29 -5.10
C LEU A 51 5.33 14.29 -3.98
N VAL A 52 4.70 13.11 -4.03
CA VAL A 52 4.78 12.11 -2.97
C VAL A 52 5.92 11.14 -3.24
N THR A 53 6.74 10.85 -2.21
CA THR A 53 7.74 9.79 -2.21
C THR A 53 7.27 8.65 -1.30
N PRO A 54 6.78 7.52 -1.83
CA PRO A 54 6.35 6.42 -0.99
C PRO A 54 7.55 5.72 -0.35
N VAL A 55 7.41 5.34 0.93
CA VAL A 55 8.43 4.60 1.68
C VAL A 55 7.88 3.22 2.02
N LEU A 56 8.56 2.17 1.57
CA LEU A 56 8.23 0.79 1.86
C LEU A 56 9.05 0.33 3.08
N ALA A 57 8.36 -0.16 4.10
CA ALA A 57 8.97 -0.74 5.28
C ALA A 57 8.40 -2.13 5.57
N TRP A 58 9.20 -2.98 6.19
CA TRP A 58 8.84 -4.35 6.58
C TRP A 58 9.03 -4.57 8.07
N SER A 59 8.14 -5.35 8.67
CA SER A 59 8.30 -5.88 10.01
C SER A 59 7.59 -7.20 10.15
N ASN A 60 8.19 -8.12 10.89
CA ASN A 60 7.51 -9.35 11.33
C ASN A 60 6.52 -9.07 12.48
N SER A 61 6.79 -8.03 13.27
CA SER A 61 6.01 -7.67 14.46
C SER A 61 6.01 -6.15 14.63
N PRO A 62 5.27 -5.40 13.80
CA PRO A 62 5.22 -3.95 13.92
C PRO A 62 4.59 -3.53 15.25
N SER A 63 5.22 -2.58 15.94
CA SER A 63 4.68 -2.01 17.18
C SER A 63 3.89 -0.75 16.84
N LEU A 64 2.58 -0.81 17.08
CA LEU A 64 1.60 0.23 16.72
C LEU A 64 0.62 0.44 17.88
N SER A 65 0.31 1.69 18.21
CA SER A 65 -0.68 2.06 19.24
C SER A 65 -2.04 2.51 18.67
N ALA A 66 -2.24 2.26 17.38
CA ALA A 66 -3.28 2.81 16.51
C ALA A 66 -4.75 2.79 17.03
N PRO A 67 -5.56 3.84 16.71
CA PRO A 67 -5.13 5.15 16.18
C PRO A 67 -4.43 5.97 17.28
N ALA A 68 -3.30 6.62 16.94
CA ALA A 68 -2.55 7.43 17.89
C ALA A 68 -3.03 8.89 17.91
N ASN A 69 -3.32 9.47 16.74
CA ASN A 69 -3.94 10.79 16.62
C ASN A 69 -5.41 10.69 16.19
N ILE A 70 -6.34 10.74 17.15
CA ILE A 70 -7.78 10.61 16.88
C ILE A 70 -8.40 11.81 16.15
N SER A 71 -7.74 12.98 16.11
CA SER A 71 -8.25 14.12 15.34
C SER A 71 -8.03 13.97 13.83
N GLU A 72 -7.09 13.12 13.43
CA GLU A 72 -6.71 12.89 12.03
C GLU A 72 -7.04 11.47 11.56
N VAL A 73 -6.95 10.49 12.46
CA VAL A 73 -7.14 9.06 12.15
C VAL A 73 -8.36 8.50 12.86
N SER A 74 -9.40 8.22 12.09
CA SER A 74 -10.63 7.58 12.59
C SER A 74 -10.50 6.08 12.83
N ALA A 75 -9.67 5.38 12.05
CA ALA A 75 -9.42 3.94 12.19
C ALA A 75 -8.18 3.51 11.40
N VAL A 76 -7.47 2.51 11.93
CA VAL A 76 -6.38 1.82 11.22
C VAL A 76 -6.84 0.44 10.78
N ARG A 77 -6.45 0.05 9.56
CA ARG A 77 -6.84 -1.24 8.96
C ARG A 77 -5.62 -1.94 8.39
N PHE A 78 -5.50 -3.22 8.72
CA PHE A 78 -4.57 -4.12 8.06
C PHE A 78 -5.30 -4.84 6.94
N VAL A 79 -4.74 -4.80 5.74
CA VAL A 79 -5.28 -5.47 4.56
C VAL A 79 -4.23 -6.50 4.13
N PRO A 80 -4.59 -7.80 4.02
CA PRO A 80 -3.71 -8.80 3.45
C PRO A 80 -3.23 -8.36 2.07
N LEU A 81 -1.93 -8.45 1.80
CA LEU A 81 -1.36 -8.04 0.52
C LEU A 81 -2.02 -8.75 -0.67
N ILE A 82 -2.43 -10.01 -0.47
CA ILE A 82 -3.14 -10.79 -1.49
C ILE A 82 -4.48 -10.16 -1.89
N ASP A 83 -5.21 -9.55 -0.95
CA ASP A 83 -6.48 -8.88 -1.22
C ASP A 83 -6.27 -7.60 -2.05
N LEU A 84 -5.08 -6.98 -1.92
CA LEU A 84 -4.69 -5.83 -2.71
C LEU A 84 -4.39 -6.23 -4.17
N ILE A 85 -3.75 -7.38 -4.37
CA ILE A 85 -3.30 -7.88 -5.69
C ILE A 85 -4.43 -8.56 -6.47
N ALA A 86 -5.42 -9.18 -5.80
CA ALA A 86 -6.42 -10.05 -6.42
C ALA A 86 -7.43 -9.39 -7.40
N ARG A 87 -7.25 -8.13 -7.81
CA ARG A 87 -8.05 -7.49 -8.88
C ARG A 87 -7.24 -6.55 -9.77
N THR A 88 -6.26 -7.07 -10.48
CA THR A 88 -5.83 -6.49 -11.76
C THR A 88 -6.65 -7.13 -12.87
N PRO A 89 -7.65 -6.46 -13.49
CA PRO A 89 -8.19 -6.95 -14.74
C PRO A 89 -7.05 -6.92 -15.78
N SER A 90 -6.73 -8.09 -16.35
CA SER A 90 -5.83 -8.19 -17.51
C SER A 90 -6.41 -7.39 -18.68
N PRO A 91 -5.60 -6.68 -19.50
CA PRO A 91 -6.09 -6.05 -20.72
C PRO A 91 -6.60 -7.08 -21.75
N ARG A 92 -7.94 -7.21 -21.82
CA ARG A 92 -8.81 -7.72 -22.91
C ARG A 92 -8.74 -9.20 -23.32
N ASP A 93 -9.85 -9.89 -23.08
CA ASP A 93 -10.54 -10.70 -24.11
C ASP A 93 -12.04 -10.31 -24.08
N PRO A 94 -12.60 -9.69 -25.13
CA PRO A 94 -14.01 -9.28 -25.16
C PRO A 94 -15.00 -10.44 -25.34
N SER A 95 -14.55 -11.69 -25.46
CA SER A 95 -15.43 -12.84 -25.75
C SER A 95 -15.96 -13.61 -24.53
N ILE A 96 -15.53 -13.29 -23.30
CA ILE A 96 -15.76 -14.14 -22.11
C ILE A 96 -16.92 -13.64 -21.20
N ASP A 97 -17.53 -12.48 -21.48
CA ASP A 97 -18.50 -11.89 -20.54
C ASP A 97 -19.96 -12.33 -20.79
N ALA A 98 -20.33 -13.46 -20.18
CA ALA A 98 -21.72 -13.85 -19.96
C ALA A 98 -21.99 -14.33 -18.52
N ARG A 99 -21.24 -13.79 -17.53
CA ARG A 99 -21.61 -13.98 -16.11
C ARG A 99 -22.32 -12.74 -15.57
N PRO A 100 -23.46 -12.90 -14.87
CA PRO A 100 -24.23 -11.77 -14.38
C PRO A 100 -23.41 -10.98 -13.34
N PRO A 101 -23.58 -9.64 -13.29
CA PRO A 101 -22.81 -8.80 -12.40
C PRO A 101 -23.13 -9.14 -10.93
N LEU A 102 -22.09 -9.53 -10.19
CA LEU A 102 -22.15 -9.64 -8.73
C LEU A 102 -22.38 -8.22 -8.16
N LYS A 103 -23.41 -8.08 -7.31
CA LYS A 103 -23.77 -6.81 -6.68
C LYS A 103 -22.54 -6.17 -6.00
N PRO A 104 -22.30 -4.86 -6.17
CA PRO A 104 -21.13 -4.20 -5.61
C PRO A 104 -21.25 -4.15 -4.08
N ARG A 105 -20.37 -4.86 -3.36
CA ARG A 105 -20.11 -4.61 -1.94
C ARG A 105 -19.19 -3.40 -1.82
N ARG A 106 -19.38 -2.61 -0.74
CA ARG A 106 -18.75 -1.37 -0.22
C ARG A 106 -17.23 -1.08 -0.48
N HIS A 107 -16.51 -1.87 -1.26
CA HIS A 107 -15.08 -1.73 -1.59
C HIS A 107 -14.78 -0.77 -2.74
N ALA A 108 -15.79 -0.23 -3.44
CA ALA A 108 -15.57 0.68 -4.57
C ALA A 108 -14.98 2.04 -4.13
N GLU A 109 -15.38 2.55 -2.96
CA GLU A 109 -14.93 3.84 -2.43
C GLU A 109 -13.46 3.83 -1.97
N LEU A 110 -12.92 2.69 -1.55
CA LEU A 110 -11.50 2.52 -1.24
C LEU A 110 -10.60 2.71 -2.48
N ARG A 111 -11.11 2.46 -3.70
CA ARG A 111 -10.30 2.38 -4.92
C ARG A 111 -9.91 3.75 -5.48
N ALA A 112 -10.78 4.76 -5.36
CA ALA A 112 -10.56 6.07 -5.96
C ALA A 112 -9.43 6.87 -5.27
N SER A 113 -9.25 6.67 -3.96
CA SER A 113 -8.22 7.37 -3.16
C SER A 113 -6.86 6.66 -3.16
N LEU A 114 -6.80 5.40 -3.60
CA LEU A 114 -5.62 4.52 -3.49
C LEU A 114 -4.99 4.14 -4.85
N ALA A 115 -5.63 4.53 -5.97
CA ALA A 115 -5.28 4.03 -7.30
C ALA A 115 -3.80 4.17 -7.73
N PRO A 116 -3.06 5.28 -7.42
CA PRO A 116 -1.64 5.39 -7.79
C PRO A 116 -0.73 4.54 -6.90
N MET A 117 -0.90 4.63 -5.57
CA MET A 117 -0.05 3.94 -4.57
C MET A 117 -0.24 2.42 -4.60
N THR A 118 -1.50 1.98 -4.73
CA THR A 118 -1.82 0.56 -4.83
C THR A 118 -1.23 -0.06 -6.09
N ARG A 119 -1.22 0.66 -7.22
CA ARG A 119 -0.63 0.14 -8.47
C ARG A 119 0.88 -0.07 -8.33
N THR A 120 1.61 0.87 -7.74
CA THR A 120 3.05 0.71 -7.50
C THR A 120 3.37 -0.44 -6.54
N LEU A 121 2.60 -0.60 -5.46
CA LEU A 121 2.78 -1.72 -4.51
C LEU A 121 2.44 -3.08 -5.15
N ILE A 122 1.41 -3.15 -6.01
CA ILE A 122 1.07 -4.35 -6.77
C ILE A 122 2.15 -4.67 -7.80
N ASP A 123 2.69 -3.69 -8.52
CA ASP A 123 3.74 -3.92 -9.52
C ASP A 123 5.04 -4.41 -8.85
N LEU A 124 5.38 -3.91 -7.65
CA LEU A 124 6.50 -4.40 -6.84
C LEU A 124 6.28 -5.81 -6.27
N ALA A 125 5.08 -6.10 -5.79
CA ALA A 125 4.74 -7.43 -5.30
C ALA A 125 4.71 -8.45 -6.46
N ALA A 126 4.18 -8.08 -7.63
CA ALA A 126 4.18 -8.94 -8.81
C ALA A 126 5.60 -9.27 -9.30
N PHE A 127 6.53 -8.32 -9.23
CA PHE A 127 7.92 -8.52 -9.62
C PHE A 127 8.68 -9.52 -8.72
N TRP A 128 8.37 -9.57 -7.42
CA TRP A 128 9.02 -10.48 -6.46
C TRP A 128 8.25 -11.79 -6.21
N VAL A 129 6.91 -11.80 -6.33
CA VAL A 129 6.07 -12.96 -5.97
C VAL A 129 5.85 -13.90 -7.16
N LEU A 130 5.68 -13.40 -8.39
CA LEU A 130 5.35 -14.25 -9.54
C LEU A 130 6.48 -15.24 -9.91
N PRO A 131 7.77 -14.86 -9.93
CA PRO A 131 8.85 -15.82 -10.20
C PRO A 131 8.97 -16.93 -9.14
N ALA A 132 8.56 -16.66 -7.90
CA ALA A 132 8.59 -17.62 -6.81
C ALA A 132 7.48 -18.69 -6.90
N LEU A 133 6.40 -18.41 -7.63
CA LEU A 133 5.29 -19.34 -7.84
C LEU A 133 5.44 -20.21 -9.11
N ASP A 134 6.22 -19.75 -10.10
CA ASP A 134 6.52 -20.52 -11.32
C ASP A 134 7.64 -21.56 -11.13
N GLY A 135 8.33 -21.56 -9.99
CA GLY A 135 9.50 -22.38 -9.72
C GLY A 135 9.30 -23.61 -8.83
N ALA A 136 8.08 -23.96 -8.40
CA ALA A 136 7.86 -25.15 -7.59
C ALA A 136 8.01 -26.43 -8.44
N PRO A 137 9.05 -27.27 -8.22
CA PRO A 137 9.12 -28.55 -8.90
C PRO A 137 7.96 -29.43 -8.46
N ASN A 138 7.25 -29.96 -9.44
CA ASN A 138 6.18 -30.94 -9.29
C ASN A 138 6.75 -32.18 -8.57
N ALA A 139 6.57 -32.25 -7.25
CA ALA A 139 6.96 -33.41 -6.46
C ALA A 139 5.93 -34.53 -6.64
N SER A 140 6.03 -35.23 -7.77
CA SER A 140 5.45 -36.55 -7.97
C SER A 140 6.57 -37.59 -7.99
N ARG A 141 6.78 -38.26 -6.85
CA ARG A 141 7.12 -39.70 -6.73
C ARG A 141 7.22 -40.12 -5.27
#